data_AF-A0A936G6I3-F1
#
_entry.id   AF-A0A936G6I3-F1
#
_cell.length_a   1.000
_cell.length_b   1.000
_cell.length_c   1.000
_cell.angle_alpha   90.00
_cell.angle_beta   90.00
_cell.angle_gamma   90.00
#
_symmetry.space_group_name_H-M   'P 1'
#
loop_
_entity.id
_entity.type
_entity.pdbx_description
1 polymer ?
#
loop_
_entity_poly.entity_id
_entity_poly.type
_entity_poly.pdbx_seq_one_letter_code
_entity_poly.pdbx_strand_id
1 'polypeptide(L)'
;MQNSEWTEKYFEKVAQSSSEGRDAVDYVRTRRIKVGMRRARKSVGAFWTLEGRFFLNSIHHTYESTLENPRAWTLFVHEVRHLQQGIFTALSIYGELDAWQVEFNLYKKLTGKPLHAALEELLSLPLNMDRDILQRAREIMIQYGGKSYGANWLPLFPIHKEIKYWVTRR
;
A
#
# COMPACT_ATOMS: atom_id res chain seq x y z
N MET A 1 10.83 25.22 -3.90
CA MET A 1 9.79 25.52 -4.89
C MET A 1 9.46 24.32 -5.78
N GLN A 2 10.42 23.61 -6.36
CA GLN A 2 10.15 22.49 -7.29
C GLN A 2 9.32 21.33 -6.68
N ASN A 3 9.50 21.04 -5.39
CA ASN A 3 8.78 19.94 -4.72
C ASN A 3 7.29 20.26 -4.45
N SER A 4 6.93 21.52 -4.14
CA SER A 4 5.54 21.88 -3.83
C SER A 4 4.65 21.89 -5.07
N GLU A 5 5.14 22.43 -6.18
CA GLU A 5 4.39 22.44 -7.45
C GLU A 5 4.19 21.03 -8.00
N TRP A 6 5.23 20.19 -7.93
CA TRP A 6 5.10 18.79 -8.31
C TRP A 6 4.07 18.06 -7.43
N THR A 7 4.11 18.26 -6.11
CA THR A 7 3.19 17.58 -5.17
C THR A 7 1.74 17.89 -5.51
N GLU A 8 1.41 19.14 -5.82
CA GLU A 8 0.04 19.51 -6.20
C GLU A 8 -0.39 18.88 -7.53
N LYS A 9 0.48 18.88 -8.55
CA LYS A 9 0.19 18.19 -9.82
C LYS A 9 0.01 16.68 -9.60
N TYR A 10 0.83 16.09 -8.74
CA TYR A 10 0.72 14.67 -8.41
C TYR A 10 -0.60 14.36 -7.70
N PHE A 11 -0.98 15.17 -6.71
CA PHE A 11 -2.27 15.04 -6.03
C PHE A 11 -3.45 15.22 -6.98
N GLU A 12 -3.36 16.17 -7.91
CA GLU A 12 -4.38 16.35 -8.93
C GLU A 12 -4.55 15.10 -9.79
N LYS A 13 -3.44 14.53 -10.30
CA LYS A 13 -3.47 13.28 -11.08
C LYS A 13 -4.09 12.12 -10.29
N VAL A 14 -3.68 11.94 -9.04
CA VAL A 14 -4.22 10.88 -8.17
C VAL A 14 -5.71 11.10 -7.90
N ALA A 15 -6.13 12.31 -7.55
CA ALA A 15 -7.53 12.63 -7.25
C ALA A 15 -8.45 12.54 -8.46
N GLN A 16 -7.95 12.81 -9.67
CA GLN A 16 -8.67 12.66 -10.93
C GLN A 16 -8.75 11.20 -11.39
N SER A 17 -7.81 10.34 -10.95
CA SER A 17 -7.78 8.94 -11.38
C SER A 17 -9.00 8.15 -10.90
N SER A 18 -9.50 8.41 -9.69
CA SER A 18 -10.55 7.61 -9.05
C SER A 18 -11.11 8.26 -7.77
N SER A 19 -12.25 7.77 -7.29
CA SER A 19 -12.79 8.11 -5.96
C SER A 19 -11.81 7.76 -4.84
N GLU A 20 -11.19 6.59 -4.91
CA GLU A 20 -10.21 6.08 -3.94
C GLU A 20 -8.97 6.98 -3.90
N GLY A 21 -8.51 7.46 -5.07
CA GLY A 21 -7.44 8.44 -5.19
C GLY A 21 -7.81 9.79 -4.59
N ARG A 22 -9.05 10.26 -4.80
CA ARG A 22 -9.55 11.52 -4.22
C ARG A 22 -9.56 11.45 -2.69
N ASP A 23 -10.16 10.40 -2.13
CA ASP A 23 -10.24 10.20 -0.68
C ASP A 23 -8.84 10.13 -0.04
N ALA A 24 -7.89 9.48 -0.73
CA ALA A 24 -6.51 9.39 -0.28
C ALA A 24 -5.82 10.77 -0.27
N VAL A 25 -6.01 11.58 -1.32
CA VAL A 25 -5.47 12.95 -1.39
C VAL A 25 -6.08 13.84 -0.31
N ASP A 26 -7.39 13.75 -0.10
CA ASP A 26 -8.09 14.53 0.93
C ASP A 26 -7.60 14.17 2.33
N TYR A 27 -7.36 12.88 2.61
CA TYR A 27 -6.75 12.42 3.86
C TYR A 27 -5.36 13.03 4.08
N VAL A 28 -4.50 12.99 3.06
CA VAL A 28 -3.14 13.53 3.10
C VAL A 28 -3.13 15.04 3.32
N ARG A 29 -3.98 15.77 2.59
CA ARG A 29 -4.12 17.23 2.72
C ARG A 29 -4.63 17.63 4.11
N THR A 30 -5.69 16.99 4.58
CA THR A 30 -6.31 17.29 5.89
C THR A 30 -5.32 17.08 7.03
N ARG A 31 -4.51 16.02 6.97
CA ARG A 31 -3.51 15.71 7.99
C ARG A 31 -2.14 16.33 7.73
N ARG A 32 -2.00 17.13 6.67
CA ARG A 32 -0.73 17.78 6.25
C ARG A 32 0.42 16.77 6.16
N ILE A 33 0.13 15.57 5.67
CA ILE A 33 1.10 14.48 5.50
C ILE A 33 2.11 14.92 4.44
N LYS A 34 3.40 14.80 4.77
CA LYS A 34 4.48 15.15 3.84
C LYS A 34 4.65 14.05 2.81
N VAL A 35 4.61 14.44 1.54
CA VAL A 35 4.79 13.58 0.36
C VAL A 35 6.03 14.02 -0.40
N GLY A 36 6.80 13.06 -0.92
CA GLY A 36 7.96 13.37 -1.73
C GLY A 36 8.63 12.13 -2.30
N MET A 37 9.89 12.28 -2.70
CA MET A 37 10.72 11.18 -3.18
C MET A 37 11.90 10.95 -2.26
N ARG A 38 12.22 9.67 -2.00
CA ARG A 38 13.39 9.30 -1.22
C ARG A 38 13.89 7.94 -1.69
N ARG A 39 15.21 7.78 -1.75
CA ARG A 39 15.84 6.50 -2.11
C ARG A 39 15.57 5.45 -1.04
N ALA A 40 15.09 4.29 -1.46
CA ALA A 40 14.95 3.08 -0.64
C ALA A 40 15.59 1.86 -1.33
N ARG A 41 15.45 0.67 -0.75
CA ARG A 41 15.91 -0.60 -1.37
C ARG A 41 15.12 -0.91 -2.66
N LYS A 42 15.71 -1.66 -3.60
CA LYS A 42 15.08 -1.98 -4.89
C LYS A 42 13.73 -2.72 -4.79
N SER A 43 13.46 -3.43 -3.70
CA SER A 43 12.19 -4.15 -3.51
C SER A 43 11.01 -3.27 -3.06
N VAL A 44 11.24 -1.97 -2.82
CA VAL A 44 10.23 -1.05 -2.27
C VAL A 44 9.80 -0.07 -3.35
N GLY A 45 8.50 0.04 -3.63
CA GLY A 45 7.95 1.00 -4.60
C GLY A 45 7.66 2.38 -3.97
N ALA A 46 7.04 2.36 -2.80
CA ALA A 46 6.77 3.50 -1.95
C ALA A 46 6.87 3.05 -0.48
N PHE A 47 6.90 4.00 0.45
CA PHE A 47 6.85 3.68 1.88
C PHE A 47 6.31 4.84 2.70
N TRP A 48 5.51 4.49 3.70
CA TRP A 48 5.13 5.37 4.79
C TRP A 48 6.16 5.33 5.94
N THR A 49 6.16 6.34 6.80
CA THR A 49 7.01 6.38 8.01
C THR A 49 6.16 6.49 9.27
N LEU A 50 6.71 6.05 10.41
CA LEU A 50 6.05 6.17 11.72
C LEU A 50 5.66 7.63 12.08
N GLU A 51 6.34 8.60 11.49
CA GLU A 51 6.06 10.03 11.63
C GLU A 51 4.88 10.51 10.76
N GLY A 52 4.20 9.60 10.06
CA GLY A 52 3.08 9.92 9.18
C GLY A 52 3.52 10.63 7.89
N ARG A 53 4.65 10.23 7.30
CA ARG A 53 5.12 10.74 6.00
C ARG A 53 5.05 9.66 4.94
N PHE A 54 5.00 10.05 3.69
CA PHE A 54 4.98 9.15 2.53
C PHE A 54 6.10 9.53 1.55
N PHE A 55 6.78 8.52 1.02
CA PHE A 55 7.79 8.71 -0.01
C PHE A 55 7.66 7.67 -1.12
N LEU A 56 7.69 8.13 -2.37
CA LEU A 56 7.95 7.26 -3.52
C LEU A 56 9.43 6.92 -3.59
N ASN A 57 9.76 5.68 -3.98
CA ASN A 57 11.14 5.28 -4.14
C ASN A 57 11.75 5.88 -5.40
N SER A 58 12.75 6.74 -5.22
CA SER A 58 13.44 7.41 -6.32
C SER A 58 14.27 6.49 -7.22
N ILE A 59 14.41 5.19 -6.89
CA ILE A 59 15.01 4.19 -7.78
C ILE A 59 14.09 3.86 -8.96
N HIS A 60 12.78 3.84 -8.71
CA HIS A 60 11.78 3.39 -9.69
C HIS A 60 10.98 4.55 -10.28
N HIS A 61 11.03 5.70 -9.65
CA HIS A 61 10.19 6.85 -9.94
C HIS A 61 11.01 8.13 -10.02
N THR A 62 10.79 8.90 -11.07
CA THR A 62 11.14 10.33 -11.17
C THR A 62 9.90 11.18 -11.04
N TYR A 63 10.08 12.46 -10.69
CA TYR A 63 8.98 13.42 -10.55
C TYR A 63 8.08 13.45 -11.80
N GLU A 64 8.67 13.43 -12.99
CA GLU A 64 7.97 13.43 -14.26
C GLU A 64 7.22 12.12 -14.48
N SER A 65 7.90 10.98 -14.31
CA SER A 65 7.30 9.65 -14.55
C SER A 65 6.06 9.40 -13.70
N THR A 66 6.00 9.97 -12.49
CA THR A 66 4.88 9.76 -11.57
C THR A 66 3.60 10.47 -11.98
N LEU A 67 3.68 11.51 -12.82
CA LEU A 67 2.51 12.25 -13.27
C LEU A 67 1.71 11.52 -14.36
N GLU A 68 2.26 10.45 -14.93
CA GLU A 68 1.64 9.68 -16.02
C GLU A 68 1.65 8.16 -15.75
N ASN A 69 1.98 7.75 -14.54
CA ASN A 69 2.14 6.34 -14.19
C ASN A 69 1.05 5.87 -13.22
N PRO A 70 0.03 5.11 -13.70
CA PRO A 70 -1.01 4.54 -12.86
C PRO A 70 -0.47 3.72 -11.69
N ARG A 71 0.69 3.07 -11.84
CA ARG A 71 1.35 2.32 -10.76
C ARG A 71 1.74 3.24 -9.61
N ALA A 72 2.25 4.43 -9.89
CA ALA A 72 2.62 5.40 -8.87
C ALA A 72 1.37 5.90 -8.12
N TRP A 73 0.28 6.15 -8.86
CA TRP A 73 -0.99 6.60 -8.25
C TRP A 73 -1.59 5.53 -7.35
N THR A 74 -1.55 4.25 -7.74
CA THR A 74 -2.06 3.18 -6.87
C THR A 74 -1.16 2.93 -5.67
N LEU A 75 0.17 3.07 -5.81
CA LEU A 75 1.09 3.05 -4.66
C LEU A 75 0.78 4.18 -3.67
N PHE A 76 0.41 5.37 -4.15
CA PHE A 76 -0.03 6.43 -3.26
C PHE A 76 -1.24 6.01 -2.42
N VAL A 77 -2.26 5.44 -3.07
CA VAL A 77 -3.45 4.94 -2.37
C VAL A 77 -3.10 3.83 -1.38
N HIS A 78 -2.21 2.91 -1.74
CA HIS A 78 -1.70 1.85 -0.86
C HIS A 78 -1.08 2.41 0.42
N GLU A 79 -0.12 3.33 0.29
CA GLU A 79 0.57 3.85 1.47
C GLU A 79 -0.34 4.75 2.32
N VAL A 80 -1.24 5.51 1.68
CA VAL A 80 -2.27 6.25 2.42
C VAL A 80 -3.20 5.30 3.17
N ARG A 81 -3.50 4.12 2.60
CA ARG A 81 -4.27 3.10 3.30
C ARG A 81 -3.58 2.63 4.57
N HIS A 82 -2.26 2.43 4.55
CA HIS A 82 -1.49 2.15 5.77
C HIS A 82 -1.56 3.29 6.79
N LEU A 83 -1.48 4.55 6.33
CA LEU A 83 -1.61 5.71 7.21
C LEU A 83 -3.02 5.81 7.84
N GLN A 84 -4.06 5.37 7.14
CA GLN A 84 -5.44 5.29 7.66
C GLN A 84 -5.60 4.15 8.69
N GLN A 85 -4.99 3.00 8.42
CA GLN A 85 -5.01 1.82 9.30
C GLN A 85 -4.29 2.06 10.64
N GLY A 86 -3.26 2.89 10.63
CA GLY A 86 -2.37 3.11 11.77
C GLY A 86 -1.32 1.99 11.93
N ILE A 87 -0.25 2.31 12.66
CA ILE A 87 1.00 1.53 12.71
C ILE A 87 0.76 0.05 13.05
N PHE A 88 -0.08 -0.25 14.04
CA PHE A 88 -0.28 -1.64 14.49
C PHE A 88 -0.98 -2.53 13.47
N THR A 89 -1.88 -1.94 12.67
CA THR A 89 -2.60 -2.68 11.64
C THR A 89 -1.77 -2.74 10.37
N ALA A 90 -1.16 -1.62 9.97
CA ALA A 90 -0.29 -1.56 8.79
C ALA A 90 0.88 -2.54 8.88
N LEU A 91 1.47 -2.74 10.06
CA LEU A 91 2.53 -3.73 10.29
C LEU A 91 1.98 -5.14 10.56
N SER A 92 1.09 -5.63 9.71
CA SER A 92 0.57 -7.00 9.74
C SER A 92 0.16 -7.48 8.35
N ILE A 93 0.06 -8.80 8.14
CA ILE A 93 -0.43 -9.35 6.87
C ILE A 93 -1.86 -8.93 6.59
N TYR A 94 -2.71 -8.80 7.61
CA TYR A 94 -4.04 -8.22 7.44
C TYR A 94 -3.98 -6.80 6.86
N GLY A 95 -3.09 -5.95 7.38
CA GLY A 95 -2.93 -4.58 6.89
C GLY A 95 -2.42 -4.50 5.46
N GLU A 96 -1.42 -5.33 5.14
CA GLU A 96 -0.91 -5.47 3.76
C GLU A 96 -1.98 -6.04 2.82
N LEU A 97 -2.80 -7.00 3.26
CA LEU A 97 -3.86 -7.58 2.42
C LEU A 97 -4.88 -6.52 2.04
N ASP A 98 -5.37 -5.76 3.01
CA ASP A 98 -6.27 -4.62 2.77
C ASP A 98 -5.64 -3.60 1.80
N ALA A 99 -4.37 -3.21 2.03
CA ALA A 99 -3.68 -2.24 1.18
C ALA A 99 -3.46 -2.74 -0.25
N TRP A 100 -3.01 -4.00 -0.43
CA TRP A 100 -2.85 -4.63 -1.74
C TRP A 100 -4.19 -4.77 -2.47
N GLN A 101 -5.25 -5.14 -1.76
CA GLN A 101 -6.56 -5.28 -2.36
C GLN A 101 -7.07 -3.96 -2.91
N VAL A 102 -6.94 -2.86 -2.17
CA VAL A 102 -7.31 -1.53 -2.66
C VAL A 102 -6.44 -1.13 -3.87
N GLU A 103 -5.12 -1.30 -3.76
CA GLU A 103 -4.15 -0.91 -4.77
C GLU A 103 -4.34 -1.65 -6.11
N PHE A 104 -4.42 -2.97 -6.07
CA PHE A 104 -4.44 -3.79 -7.28
C PHE A 104 -5.83 -3.81 -7.92
N ASN A 105 -6.92 -3.71 -7.14
CA ASN A 105 -8.25 -3.45 -7.71
C ASN A 105 -8.27 -2.10 -8.45
N LEU A 106 -7.71 -1.05 -7.85
CA LEU A 106 -7.63 0.25 -8.51
C LEU A 106 -6.73 0.19 -9.75
N TYR A 107 -5.59 -0.50 -9.69
CA TYR A 107 -4.68 -0.61 -10.84
C TYR A 107 -5.36 -1.33 -12.01
N LYS A 108 -6.11 -2.40 -11.72
CA LYS A 108 -6.93 -3.12 -12.70
C LYS A 108 -8.00 -2.21 -13.31
N LYS A 109 -8.72 -1.44 -12.48
CA LYS A 109 -9.73 -0.45 -12.90
C LYS A 109 -9.15 0.64 -13.82
N LEU A 110 -7.97 1.17 -13.49
CA LEU A 110 -7.33 2.25 -14.24
C LEU A 110 -6.73 1.79 -15.59
N THR A 111 -6.19 0.57 -15.63
CA THR A 111 -5.44 0.10 -16.81
C THR A 111 -6.22 -0.85 -17.70
N GLY A 112 -7.28 -1.47 -17.19
CA GLY A 112 -8.01 -2.54 -17.87
C GLY A 112 -7.19 -3.80 -18.14
N LYS A 113 -5.96 -3.89 -17.60
CA LYS A 113 -5.04 -4.99 -17.85
C LYS A 113 -5.33 -6.15 -16.90
N PRO A 114 -5.21 -7.41 -17.36
CA PRO A 114 -5.24 -8.55 -16.46
C PRO A 114 -4.06 -8.49 -15.49
N LEU A 115 -4.29 -8.91 -14.24
CA LEU A 115 -3.22 -9.02 -13.27
C LEU A 115 -2.54 -10.39 -13.36
N HIS A 116 -1.38 -10.51 -12.72
CA HIS A 116 -0.75 -11.80 -12.51
C HIS A 116 -1.70 -12.73 -11.73
N ALA A 117 -1.74 -14.02 -12.06
CA ALA A 117 -2.70 -14.97 -11.45
C ALA A 117 -2.66 -14.97 -9.90
N ALA A 118 -1.46 -14.86 -9.33
CA ALA A 118 -1.28 -14.73 -7.87
C ALA A 118 -1.99 -13.48 -7.30
N LEU A 119 -1.97 -12.36 -8.00
CA LEU A 119 -2.69 -11.15 -7.57
C LEU A 119 -4.21 -11.33 -7.71
N GLU A 120 -4.68 -11.93 -8.80
CA GLU A 120 -6.12 -12.23 -8.96
C GLU A 120 -6.62 -13.12 -7.80
N GLU A 121 -5.82 -14.11 -7.39
CA GLU A 121 -6.11 -14.92 -6.21
C GLU A 121 -6.15 -14.07 -4.93
N LEU A 122 -5.14 -13.21 -4.71
CA LEU A 122 -5.11 -12.31 -3.55
C LEU A 122 -6.36 -11.42 -3.45
N LEU A 123 -6.82 -10.90 -4.59
CA LEU A 123 -8.01 -10.07 -4.68
C LEU A 123 -9.31 -10.83 -4.40
N SER A 124 -9.30 -12.16 -4.58
CA SER A 124 -10.45 -13.02 -4.28
C SER A 124 -10.54 -13.41 -2.80
N LEU A 125 -9.47 -13.26 -2.03
CA LEU A 125 -9.47 -13.60 -0.61
C LEU A 125 -10.39 -12.63 0.15
N PRO A 126 -11.23 -13.12 1.08
CA PRO A 126 -12.05 -12.24 1.89
C PRO A 126 -11.18 -11.46 2.88
N LEU A 127 -11.42 -10.16 3.01
CA LEU A 127 -10.72 -9.33 3.99
C LEU A 127 -11.30 -9.55 5.40
N ASN A 128 -10.77 -10.54 6.11
CA ASN A 128 -11.17 -10.84 7.49
C ASN A 128 -9.96 -11.31 8.33
N MET A 129 -10.23 -11.67 9.59
CA MET A 129 -9.21 -12.11 10.54
C MET A 129 -9.13 -13.64 10.63
N ASP A 130 -9.49 -14.36 9.56
CA ASP A 130 -9.29 -15.80 9.48
C ASP A 130 -7.80 -16.09 9.26
N ARG A 131 -7.23 -16.94 10.12
CA ARG A 131 -5.79 -17.21 10.13
C ARG A 131 -5.32 -17.92 8.86
N ASP A 132 -6.14 -18.80 8.29
CA ASP A 132 -5.77 -19.58 7.11
C ASP A 132 -5.82 -18.70 5.86
N ILE A 133 -6.80 -17.78 5.79
CA ILE A 133 -6.85 -16.76 4.75
C ILE A 133 -5.64 -15.84 4.82
N LEU A 134 -5.24 -15.38 6.02
CA LEU A 134 -4.06 -14.53 6.16
C LEU A 134 -2.75 -15.28 5.89
N GLN A 135 -2.66 -16.57 6.24
CA GLN A 135 -1.52 -17.40 5.82
C GLN A 135 -1.44 -17.48 4.30
N ARG A 136 -2.58 -17.72 3.64
CA ARG A 136 -2.63 -17.77 2.18
C ARG A 136 -2.24 -16.44 1.55
N ALA A 137 -2.73 -15.33 2.10
CA ALA A 137 -2.33 -13.99 1.66
C ALA A 137 -0.81 -13.77 1.76
N ARG A 138 -0.20 -14.17 2.88
CA ARG A 138 1.26 -14.09 3.07
C ARG A 138 2.01 -14.89 2.01
N GLU A 139 1.60 -16.13 1.75
CA GLU A 139 2.23 -16.98 0.73
C GLU A 139 2.21 -16.32 -0.64
N ILE A 140 1.04 -15.80 -1.04
CA ILE A 140 0.85 -15.10 -2.32
C ILE A 140 1.73 -13.84 -2.39
N MET A 141 1.78 -13.04 -1.33
CA MET A 141 2.64 -11.84 -1.27
C MET A 141 4.12 -12.20 -1.42
N ILE A 142 4.57 -13.31 -0.84
CA ILE A 142 5.95 -13.80 -0.99
C ILE A 142 6.19 -14.32 -2.40
N GLN A 143 5.23 -15.04 -2.98
CA GLN A 143 5.32 -15.56 -4.34
C GLN A 143 5.44 -14.41 -5.36
N TYR A 144 4.65 -13.35 -5.20
CA TYR A 144 4.62 -12.22 -6.12
C TYR A 144 5.72 -11.17 -5.83
N GLY A 145 5.82 -10.70 -4.58
CA GLY A 145 6.77 -9.66 -4.17
C GLY A 145 8.18 -10.17 -3.87
N GLY A 146 8.35 -11.49 -3.77
CA GLY A 146 9.60 -12.13 -3.41
C GLY A 146 9.94 -12.05 -1.92
N LYS A 147 10.97 -12.78 -1.49
CA LYS A 147 11.42 -12.81 -0.08
C LYS A 147 11.86 -11.44 0.44
N SER A 148 12.33 -10.55 -0.44
CA SER A 148 12.82 -9.21 -0.10
C SER A 148 11.71 -8.20 0.19
N TYR A 149 10.44 -8.55 -0.08
CA TYR A 149 9.27 -7.77 0.30
C TYR A 149 9.10 -7.74 1.83
N GLY A 150 9.31 -8.88 2.49
CA GLY A 150 9.38 -8.96 3.96
C GLY A 150 8.12 -9.47 4.65
N ALA A 151 7.11 -9.94 3.91
CA ALA A 151 5.87 -10.50 4.48
C ALA A 151 6.10 -11.64 5.52
N ASN A 152 7.20 -12.38 5.43
CA ASN A 152 7.57 -13.40 6.44
C ASN A 152 7.80 -12.83 7.85
N TRP A 153 8.15 -11.54 7.96
CA TRP A 153 8.46 -10.90 9.24
C TRP A 153 7.25 -10.24 9.88
N LEU A 154 6.15 -10.10 9.15
CA LEU A 154 4.94 -9.46 9.65
C LEU A 154 4.10 -10.47 10.43
N PRO A 155 3.52 -10.10 11.58
CA PRO A 155 2.48 -10.92 12.22
C PRO A 155 1.28 -11.08 11.28
N LEU A 156 0.49 -12.15 11.44
CA LEU A 156 -0.70 -12.31 10.60
C LEU A 156 -1.73 -11.24 10.95
N PHE A 157 -1.99 -11.09 12.24
CA PHE A 157 -2.90 -10.10 12.78
C PHE A 157 -2.16 -8.82 13.20
N PRO A 158 -2.88 -7.69 13.38
CA PRO A 158 -2.34 -6.58 14.14
C PRO A 158 -1.79 -7.06 15.49
N ILE A 159 -0.64 -6.52 15.92
CA ILE A 159 0.17 -7.12 17.01
C ILE A 159 -0.62 -7.41 18.31
N HIS A 160 -1.55 -6.54 18.69
CA HIS A 160 -2.38 -6.71 19.88
C HIS A 160 -3.31 -7.93 19.80
N LYS A 161 -3.79 -8.26 18.59
CA LYS A 161 -4.59 -9.47 18.33
C LYS A 161 -3.72 -10.71 18.24
N GLU A 162 -2.52 -10.61 17.67
CA GLU A 162 -1.57 -11.73 17.63
C GLU A 162 -1.20 -12.14 19.06
N ILE A 163 -0.88 -11.19 19.95
CA ILE A 163 -0.63 -11.47 21.38
C ILE A 163 -1.83 -12.17 22.03
N LYS A 164 -3.05 -11.63 21.84
CA LYS A 164 -4.28 -12.25 22.37
C LYS A 164 -4.44 -13.69 21.88
N TYR A 165 -4.18 -13.95 20.60
CA TYR A 165 -4.26 -15.29 20.03
C TYR A 165 -3.25 -16.25 20.67
N TRP A 166 -1.99 -15.83 20.87
CA TRP A 166 -0.99 -16.71 21.50
C TRP A 166 -1.29 -17.00 22.97
N VAL A 167 -1.91 -16.04 23.68
CA VAL A 167 -2.31 -16.22 25.09
C VAL A 167 -3.57 -17.08 25.20
N THR A 168 -4.58 -16.84 24.36
CA THR A 168 -5.91 -17.44 24.51
C THR A 168 -6.19 -18.61 23.58
N ARG A 169 -5.34 -18.82 22.56
CA ARG A 169 -5.56 -19.72 21.42
C ARG A 169 -6.91 -19.47 20.70
N ARG A 170 -7.39 -18.23 20.78
CA ARG A 170 -8.66 -17.74 20.23
C ARG A 170 -8.49 -16.38 19.57
#